data_AF-A0A222SJD6-F1
#
_entry.id   AF-A0A222SJD6-F1
#
_cell.length_a   1.000
_cell.length_b   1.000
_cell.length_c   1.000
_cell.angle_alpha   90.00
_cell.angle_beta   90.00
_cell.angle_gamma   90.00
#
_symmetry.space_group_name_H-M   'P 1'
#
loop_
_entity.id
_entity.type
_entity.pdbx_description
1 polymer ?
#
loop_
_entity_poly.entity_id
_entity_poly.type
_entity_poly.pdbx_seq_one_letter_code
_entity_poly.pdbx_strand_id
1 'polypeptide(L)'
;MHKTLEENIDAVTKLSLQFLAEAIGQCPAGLEHTSSRDVVFAVLGFQYGAVQSAACLAGLDEEVSSGIVEDVVGRINGMDREMVSKFLSPMPMLADREYPPIDIGGKAIIGFYNAASDEEKLSTAGSLREILSQIDEE
;
A
#
# COMPACT_ATOMS: atom_id res chain seq x y z
N MET A 1 1.41 24.26 13.83
CA MET A 1 1.19 24.62 12.40
C MET A 1 0.08 23.71 11.89
N HIS A 2 -1.09 24.26 11.54
CA HIS A 2 -2.06 23.49 10.78
C HIS A 2 -1.51 23.36 9.37
N LYS A 3 -1.19 22.13 8.95
CA LYS A 3 -0.94 21.84 7.53
C LYS A 3 -2.23 22.10 6.77
N THR A 4 -2.12 22.68 5.58
CA THR A 4 -3.28 22.79 4.68
C THR A 4 -3.69 21.40 4.18
N LEU A 5 -4.93 21.27 3.69
CA LEU A 5 -5.41 20.00 3.12
C LEU A 5 -4.48 19.51 2.00
N GLU A 6 -4.04 20.41 1.13
CA GLU A 6 -3.10 20.09 0.04
C GLU A 6 -1.74 19.60 0.54
N GLU A 7 -1.19 20.21 1.60
CA GLU A 7 0.06 19.78 2.23
C GLU A 7 -0.07 18.38 2.86
N ASN A 8 -1.24 18.05 3.41
CA ASN A 8 -1.50 16.71 3.94
C ASN A 8 -1.60 15.68 2.83
N ILE A 9 -2.32 15.99 1.75
CA ILE A 9 -2.43 15.11 0.57
C ILE A 9 -1.04 14.83 0.00
N ASP A 10 -0.25 15.87 -0.28
CA ASP A 10 1.10 15.72 -0.83
C ASP A 10 2.03 14.92 0.10
N ALA A 11 1.96 15.17 1.42
CA ALA A 11 2.75 14.42 2.39
C ALA A 11 2.37 12.94 2.43
N VAL A 12 1.08 12.61 2.43
CA VAL A 12 0.60 11.22 2.43
C VAL A 12 0.98 10.51 1.13
N THR A 13 0.81 11.16 -0.02
CA THR A 13 1.22 10.61 -1.33
C THR A 13 2.71 10.31 -1.36
N LYS A 14 3.56 11.26 -0.94
CA LYS A 14 5.01 11.08 -0.91
C LYS A 14 5.45 9.96 0.03
N LEU A 15 4.90 9.94 1.26
CA LEU A 15 5.20 8.89 2.24
C LEU A 15 4.82 7.51 1.69
N SER A 16 3.62 7.40 1.13
CA SER A 16 3.11 6.13 0.58
C SER A 16 3.96 5.66 -0.59
N LEU A 17 4.32 6.54 -1.52
CA LEU A 17 5.20 6.20 -2.65
C LEU A 17 6.58 5.75 -2.18
N GLN A 18 7.17 6.45 -1.21
CA GLN A 18 8.48 6.07 -0.66
C GLN A 18 8.43 4.70 0.00
N PHE A 19 7.44 4.47 0.86
CA PHE A 19 7.27 3.20 1.56
C PHE A 19 7.02 2.04 0.58
N LEU A 20 6.10 2.22 -0.38
CA LEU A 20 5.74 1.15 -1.32
C LEU A 20 6.85 0.83 -2.31
N ALA A 21 7.66 1.82 -2.71
CA ALA A 21 8.86 1.57 -3.50
C ALA A 21 9.86 0.69 -2.75
N GLU A 22 10.05 0.95 -1.45
CA GLU A 22 10.90 0.11 -0.60
C GLU A 22 10.33 -1.31 -0.45
N ALA A 23 9.02 -1.43 -0.19
CA ALA A 23 8.37 -2.73 -0.02
C ALA A 23 8.44 -3.59 -1.28
N ILE A 24 8.24 -2.98 -2.46
CA ILE A 24 8.37 -3.66 -3.76
C ILE A 24 9.82 -4.04 -4.03
N GLY A 25 10.79 -3.19 -3.67
CA GLY A 25 12.22 -3.50 -3.81
C GLY A 25 12.67 -4.74 -3.02
N GLN A 26 11.91 -5.14 -2.00
CA GLN A 26 12.17 -6.33 -1.20
C GLN A 26 11.45 -7.58 -1.69
N CYS A 27 10.57 -7.46 -2.68
CA CYS A 27 9.80 -8.59 -3.21
C CYS A 27 10.69 -9.57 -4.00
N PRO A 28 10.34 -10.88 -4.03
CA PRO A 28 11.02 -11.85 -4.88
C PRO A 28 11.00 -11.45 -6.37
N ALA A 29 12.07 -11.75 -7.10
CA ALA A 29 12.13 -11.52 -8.54
C ALA A 29 11.13 -12.43 -9.28
N GLY A 30 10.48 -11.93 -10.35
CA GLY A 30 9.53 -12.68 -11.16
C GLY A 30 8.06 -12.47 -10.78
N LEU A 31 7.78 -11.69 -9.74
CA LEU A 31 6.44 -11.24 -9.37
C LEU A 31 5.76 -10.42 -10.48
N GLU A 32 6.54 -9.64 -11.22
CA GLU A 32 6.10 -8.89 -12.39
C GLU A 32 5.58 -9.78 -13.52
N HIS A 33 5.86 -11.08 -13.48
CA HIS A 33 5.43 -12.08 -14.46
C HIS A 33 4.38 -13.05 -13.91
N THR A 34 4.01 -12.93 -12.64
CA THR A 34 2.99 -13.82 -12.05
C THR A 34 1.59 -13.46 -12.56
N SER A 35 0.79 -14.50 -12.79
CA SER A 35 -0.65 -14.37 -13.06
C SER A 35 -1.50 -14.91 -11.91
N SER A 36 -0.87 -15.26 -10.79
CA SER A 36 -1.58 -15.69 -9.58
C SER A 36 -2.45 -14.55 -9.07
N ARG A 37 -3.76 -14.81 -9.00
CA ARG A 37 -4.74 -13.84 -8.49
C ARG A 37 -4.49 -13.52 -7.04
N ASP A 38 -4.10 -14.51 -6.24
CA ASP A 38 -3.85 -14.33 -4.81
C ASP A 38 -2.66 -13.40 -4.58
N VAL A 39 -1.62 -13.54 -5.39
CA VAL A 39 -0.47 -12.63 -5.39
C VAL A 39 -0.88 -11.21 -5.79
N VAL A 40 -1.63 -11.06 -6.88
CA VAL A 40 -2.11 -9.75 -7.34
C VAL A 40 -2.98 -9.07 -6.27
N PHE A 41 -3.90 -9.81 -5.67
CA PHE A 41 -4.75 -9.28 -4.60
C PHE A 41 -3.94 -8.95 -3.35
N ALA A 42 -3.01 -9.80 -2.93
CA ALA A 42 -2.15 -9.53 -1.77
C ALA A 42 -1.35 -8.23 -1.95
N VAL A 43 -0.74 -8.02 -3.12
CA VAL A 43 -0.01 -6.78 -3.43
C VAL A 43 -0.94 -5.56 -3.40
N LEU A 44 -2.08 -5.63 -4.10
CA LEU A 44 -3.02 -4.51 -4.15
C LEU A 44 -3.63 -4.19 -2.78
N GLY A 45 -3.96 -5.21 -2.00
CA GLY A 45 -4.49 -5.05 -0.65
C GLY A 45 -3.49 -4.45 0.31
N PHE A 46 -2.22 -4.86 0.23
CA PHE A 46 -1.13 -4.25 0.98
C PHE A 46 -0.97 -2.76 0.64
N GLN A 47 -0.93 -2.43 -0.66
CA GLN A 47 -0.82 -1.04 -1.14
C GLN A 47 -2.02 -0.20 -0.69
N TYR A 48 -3.23 -0.73 -0.84
CA TYR A 48 -4.47 -0.09 -0.41
C TYR A 48 -4.47 0.21 1.09
N GLY A 49 -4.17 -0.78 1.93
CA GLY A 49 -4.16 -0.66 3.38
C GLY A 49 -3.11 0.32 3.90
N ALA A 50 -1.93 0.35 3.25
CA ALA A 50 -0.88 1.31 3.54
C ALA A 50 -1.35 2.75 3.29
N VAL A 51 -1.87 3.02 2.09
CA VAL A 51 -2.31 4.38 1.73
C VAL A 51 -3.49 4.83 2.60
N GLN A 52 -4.48 3.97 2.83
CA GLN A 52 -5.62 4.31 3.69
C GLN A 52 -5.19 4.62 5.13
N SER A 53 -4.27 3.83 5.68
CA SER A 53 -3.78 4.08 7.05
C SER A 53 -3.01 5.38 7.16
N ALA A 54 -2.18 5.71 6.15
CA ALA A 54 -1.47 6.99 6.11
C ALA A 54 -2.43 8.19 5.97
N ALA A 55 -3.47 8.07 5.12
CA ALA A 55 -4.50 9.10 4.95
C ALA A 55 -5.32 9.31 6.25
N CYS A 56 -5.71 8.21 6.91
CA CYS A 56 -6.43 8.23 8.19
C CYS A 56 -5.60 8.92 9.28
N LEU A 57 -4.30 8.61 9.40
CA LEU A 57 -3.41 9.29 10.35
C LEU A 57 -3.24 10.79 10.07
N ALA A 58 -3.34 11.20 8.80
CA ALA A 58 -3.31 12.60 8.41
C ALA A 58 -4.67 13.31 8.59
N GLY A 59 -5.71 12.60 9.05
CA GLY A 59 -7.06 13.13 9.24
C GLY A 59 -7.76 13.47 7.92
N LEU A 60 -7.42 12.78 6.82
CA LEU A 60 -8.08 12.92 5.54
C LEU A 60 -9.35 12.08 5.51
N ASP A 61 -10.39 12.62 4.86
CA ASP A 61 -11.63 11.88 4.66
C ASP A 61 -11.48 10.75 3.63
N GLU A 62 -12.50 9.91 3.54
CA GLU A 62 -12.51 8.73 2.68
C GLU A 62 -12.44 9.09 1.19
N GLU A 63 -13.09 10.17 0.75
CA GLU A 63 -13.09 10.59 -0.66
C GLU A 63 -11.69 11.03 -1.11
N VAL A 64 -11.02 11.85 -0.28
CA VAL A 64 -9.64 12.27 -0.51
C VAL A 64 -8.71 11.06 -0.44
N SER A 65 -8.90 10.17 0.54
CA SER A 65 -8.10 8.95 0.66
C SER A 65 -8.21 8.08 -0.59
N SER A 66 -9.42 7.86 -1.12
CA SER A 66 -9.63 7.08 -2.35
C SER A 66 -8.89 7.69 -3.55
N GLY A 67 -8.89 9.02 -3.68
CA GLY A 67 -8.13 9.72 -4.70
C GLY A 67 -6.62 9.49 -4.58
N ILE A 68 -6.08 9.48 -3.36
CA ILE A 68 -4.66 9.19 -3.12
C ILE A 68 -4.33 7.73 -3.44
N VAL A 69 -5.19 6.78 -3.04
CA VAL A 69 -5.01 5.36 -3.36
C VAL A 69 -4.93 5.16 -4.86
N GLU A 70 -5.85 5.77 -5.64
CA GLU A 70 -5.82 5.69 -7.11
C GLU A 70 -4.49 6.21 -7.69
N ASP A 71 -4.03 7.38 -7.23
CA ASP A 71 -2.76 7.98 -7.72
C ASP A 71 -1.55 7.10 -7.36
N VAL A 72 -1.44 6.70 -6.09
CA VAL A 72 -0.29 5.94 -5.59
C VAL A 72 -0.22 4.56 -6.24
N VAL A 73 -1.34 3.83 -6.29
CA VAL A 73 -1.41 2.48 -6.89
C VAL A 73 -1.14 2.55 -8.40
N GLY A 74 -1.67 3.57 -9.09
CA GLY A 74 -1.38 3.77 -10.52
C GLY A 74 0.09 4.02 -10.80
N ARG A 75 0.70 4.94 -10.03
CA ARG A 75 2.10 5.31 -10.21
C ARG A 75 3.06 4.17 -9.86
N ILE A 76 2.80 3.44 -8.78
CA ILE A 76 3.70 2.38 -8.32
C ILE A 76 3.67 1.16 -9.23
N ASN A 77 2.49 0.82 -9.79
CA ASN A 77 2.33 -0.35 -10.65
C ASN A 77 2.40 -0.02 -12.16
N GLY A 78 2.55 1.26 -12.53
CA GLY A 78 2.56 1.69 -13.94
C GLY A 78 1.22 1.48 -14.66
N MET A 79 0.11 1.58 -13.93
CA MET A 79 -1.24 1.35 -14.43
C MET A 79 -1.95 2.66 -14.77
N ASP A 80 -2.78 2.64 -15.82
CA ASP A 80 -3.70 3.74 -16.09
C ASP A 80 -4.86 3.77 -15.07
N ARG A 81 -5.55 4.91 -15.01
CA ARG A 81 -6.61 5.15 -14.03
C ARG A 81 -7.80 4.19 -14.18
N GLU A 82 -8.16 3.80 -15.40
CA GLU A 82 -9.29 2.91 -15.64
C GLU A 82 -8.98 1.51 -15.10
N MET A 83 -7.76 1.02 -15.32
CA MET A 83 -7.27 -0.24 -14.80
C MET A 83 -7.20 -0.22 -13.27
N VAL A 84 -6.63 0.82 -12.69
CA VAL A 84 -6.55 1.00 -11.22
C VAL A 84 -7.94 0.98 -10.61
N SER A 85 -8.89 1.75 -11.16
CA SER A 85 -10.25 1.82 -10.63
C SER A 85 -10.94 0.45 -10.63
N LYS A 86 -10.76 -0.36 -11.69
CA LYS A 86 -11.29 -1.73 -11.75
C LYS A 86 -10.72 -2.61 -10.64
N PHE A 87 -9.41 -2.57 -10.43
CA PHE A 87 -8.73 -3.36 -9.39
C PHE A 87 -9.04 -2.90 -7.97
N LEU A 88 -9.27 -1.60 -7.76
CA LEU A 88 -9.58 -1.03 -6.45
C LEU A 88 -11.06 -1.12 -6.09
N SER A 89 -11.97 -1.20 -7.08
CA SER A 89 -13.41 -1.30 -6.82
C SER A 89 -13.84 -2.40 -5.82
N PRO A 90 -13.23 -3.60 -5.78
CA PRO A 90 -13.56 -4.59 -4.75
C PRO A 90 -12.88 -4.34 -3.39
N MET A 91 -11.86 -3.48 -3.31
CA MET A 91 -11.00 -3.35 -2.12
C MET A 91 -11.74 -2.95 -0.85
N PRO A 92 -12.71 -2.01 -0.85
CA PRO A 92 -13.48 -1.72 0.37
C PRO A 92 -14.22 -2.95 0.91
N MET A 93 -14.90 -3.70 0.04
CA MET A 93 -15.60 -4.93 0.42
C MET A 93 -14.63 -6.02 0.91
N LEU A 94 -13.45 -6.09 0.31
CA LEU A 94 -12.39 -7.03 0.67
C LEU A 94 -11.76 -6.66 2.04
N ALA A 95 -11.57 -5.37 2.31
CA ALA A 95 -11.13 -4.84 3.61
C ALA A 95 -12.08 -5.24 4.73
N ASP A 96 -13.40 -5.09 4.51
CA ASP A 96 -14.43 -5.48 5.48
C ASP A 96 -14.42 -6.99 5.80
N ARG A 97 -13.83 -7.80 4.92
CA ARG A 97 -13.70 -9.26 5.07
C ARG A 97 -12.33 -9.70 5.56
N GLU A 98 -11.45 -8.76 5.90
CA GLU A 98 -10.06 -9.02 6.27
C GLU A 98 -9.29 -9.85 5.22
N TYR A 99 -9.70 -9.76 3.95
CA TYR A 99 -9.11 -10.54 2.86
C TYR A 99 -8.91 -9.69 1.62
N PRO A 100 -7.68 -9.54 1.09
CA PRO A 100 -6.41 -10.00 1.67
C PRO A 100 -6.14 -9.28 3.01
N PRO A 101 -5.10 -9.66 3.79
CA PRO A 101 -4.79 -9.02 5.08
C PRO A 101 -4.31 -7.57 4.89
N ILE A 102 -5.27 -6.68 4.64
CA ILE A 102 -5.12 -5.25 4.32
C ILE A 102 -4.55 -4.50 5.52
N ASP A 103 -4.78 -5.00 6.73
CA ASP A 103 -4.22 -4.47 7.97
C ASP A 103 -2.68 -4.55 8.02
N ILE A 104 -2.06 -5.50 7.31
CA ILE A 104 -0.60 -5.64 7.28
C ILE A 104 0.04 -4.45 6.59
N GLY A 105 -0.50 -4.02 5.44
CA GLY A 105 -0.01 -2.81 4.74
C GLY A 105 -0.12 -1.57 5.62
N GLY A 106 -1.24 -1.44 6.35
CA GLY A 106 -1.45 -0.37 7.32
C GLY A 106 -0.47 -0.39 8.48
N LYS A 107 -0.26 -1.55 9.11
CA LYS A 107 0.73 -1.71 10.20
C LYS A 107 2.15 -1.41 9.71
N ALA A 108 2.50 -1.87 8.51
CA ALA A 108 3.82 -1.72 7.93
C ALA A 108 4.16 -0.25 7.64
N ILE A 109 3.26 0.54 7.04
CA ILE A 109 3.53 1.97 6.79
C ILE A 109 3.61 2.79 8.10
N ILE A 110 2.84 2.40 9.12
CA ILE A 110 2.92 3.02 10.45
C ILE A 110 4.27 2.70 11.12
N GLY A 111 4.73 1.46 11.02
CA GLY A 111 6.06 1.05 11.46
C GLY A 111 7.15 1.81 10.73
N PHE A 112 7.07 1.90 9.39
CA PHE A 112 8.02 2.60 8.55
C PHE A 112 8.12 4.10 8.90
N TYR A 113 6.99 4.75 9.18
CA TYR A 113 6.96 6.16 9.58
C TYR A 113 7.60 6.40 10.96
N ASN A 114 7.40 5.47 11.90
CA ASN A 114 7.89 5.59 13.28
C ASN A 114 9.29 5.01 13.50
N ALA A 115 9.88 4.38 12.48
CA ALA A 115 11.19 3.75 12.55
C ALA A 115 12.29 4.77 12.92
N ALA A 116 13.11 4.42 13.91
CA ALA A 116 14.22 5.23 14.40
C ALA A 116 15.52 5.00 13.60
N SER A 117 15.55 3.97 12.74
CA SER A 117 16.71 3.62 11.92
C SER A 117 16.29 3.13 10.53
N ASP A 118 17.23 3.15 9.58
CA ASP A 118 17.00 2.60 8.24
C ASP A 118 16.84 1.07 8.25
N GLU A 119 17.44 0.39 9.23
CA GLU A 119 17.24 -1.06 9.44
C GLU A 119 15.80 -1.38 9.84
N GLU A 120 15.20 -0.59 10.72
CA GLU A 120 13.78 -0.73 11.09
C GLU A 120 12.84 -0.42 9.92
N LYS A 121 13.18 0.58 9.09
CA LYS A 121 12.44 0.88 7.85
C LYS A 121 12.50 -0.30 6.87
N LEU A 122 13.68 -0.87 6.67
CA LEU A 122 13.85 -2.05 5.82
C LEU A 122 13.03 -3.23 6.35
N SER A 123 13.12 -3.51 7.65
CA SER A 123 12.36 -4.61 8.26
C SER A 123 10.85 -4.45 8.08
N THR A 124 10.32 -3.25 8.29
CA THR A 124 8.87 -2.98 8.14
C THR A 124 8.40 -3.00 6.69
N ALA A 125 9.21 -2.53 5.74
CA ALA A 125 8.91 -2.65 4.32
C ALA A 125 9.01 -4.10 3.80
N GLY A 126 9.76 -4.97 4.51
CA GLY A 126 9.89 -6.40 4.20
C GLY A 126 8.62 -7.23 4.44
N SER A 127 7.61 -6.70 5.14
CA SER A 127 6.37 -7.45 5.43
C SER A 127 5.62 -7.91 4.17
N LEU A 128 5.69 -7.16 3.06
CA LEU A 128 5.09 -7.59 1.80
C LEU A 128 5.75 -8.87 1.27
N ARG A 129 7.09 -8.95 1.34
CA ARG A 129 7.84 -10.15 0.95
C ARG A 129 7.40 -11.36 1.75
N GLU A 130 7.19 -11.21 3.06
CA GLU A 130 6.76 -12.30 3.94
C GLU A 130 5.39 -12.84 3.56
N ILE A 131 4.42 -11.95 3.27
CA ILE A 131 3.10 -12.35 2.76
C ILE A 131 3.25 -13.16 1.47
N LEU A 132 4.07 -12.67 0.54
CA LEU A 132 4.23 -13.30 -0.77
C LEU A 132 4.92 -14.66 -0.68
N SER A 133 5.90 -14.83 0.24
CA SER A 133 6.50 -16.14 0.48
C SER A 133 5.52 -17.17 1.02
N GLN A 134 4.53 -16.75 1.83
CA GLN A 134 3.52 -17.67 2.36
C GLN A 134 2.56 -18.15 1.26
N ILE A 135 2.32 -17.33 0.24
CA ILE A 135 1.46 -17.68 -0.91
C ILE A 135 2.19 -18.63 -1.87
N ASP A 136 3.51 -18.51 -2.02
CA ASP A 136 4.32 -19.37 -2.90
C ASP A 136 4.63 -20.75 -2.28
N GLU A 137 4.41 -20.92 -0.97
CA GLU A 137 4.59 -22.19 -0.25
C GLU A 137 3.32 -23.09 -0.21
N GLU A 138 2.20 -22.65 -0.80
CA GLU A 138 0.94 -23.42 -0.95
C GLU A 138 0.84 -24.17 -2.31
#